data_AF-A0A554VJV3-F1
#
_entry.id   AF-A0A554VJV3-F1
#
_cell.length_a   1.000
_cell.length_b   1.000
_cell.length_c   1.000
_cell.angle_alpha   90.00
_cell.angle_beta   90.00
_cell.angle_gamma   90.00
#
_symmetry.space_group_name_H-M   'P 1'
#
loop_
_entity.id
_entity.type
_entity.pdbx_description
1 polymer ?
#
loop_
_entity_poly.entity_id
_entity_poly.type
_entity_poly.pdbx_seq_one_letter_code
_entity_poly.pdbx_strand_id
1 'polypeptide(L)'
;MYFKTDGEKRSKIGLPREHSKPVIGYYDYENHRLTIIKYSLDKKGKYLSSDEEYLEDPYHGDVVNSYNNASDANGSTFFELETTAPAKALKTNESVSHLHQTFHFEGEELFLNEISKTILGCELIGLNNVLNSSK
;
A
#
# COMPACT_ATOMS: atom_id res chain seq x y z
N MET A 1 -5.72 8.94 0.91
CA MET A 1 -4.32 9.29 0.62
C MET A 1 -3.95 8.64 -0.70
N TYR A 2 -3.13 9.30 -1.51
CA TYR A 2 -2.61 8.75 -2.76
C TYR A 2 -1.09 8.86 -2.76
N PHE A 3 -0.42 7.90 -3.38
CA PHE A 3 1.04 7.84 -3.48
C PHE A 3 1.40 7.38 -4.89
N LYS A 4 2.36 8.06 -5.51
CA LYS A 4 2.78 7.79 -6.90
C LYS A 4 4.02 6.89 -6.89
N THR A 5 3.96 5.79 -7.61
CA THR A 5 5.03 4.79 -7.73
C THR A 5 5.45 4.61 -9.19
N ASP A 6 5.95 5.69 -9.80
CA ASP A 6 6.32 5.78 -11.22
C ASP A 6 7.77 5.38 -11.54
N GLY A 7 8.55 5.02 -10.53
CA GLY A 7 9.98 4.73 -10.68
C GLY A 7 10.85 5.95 -11.03
N GLU A 8 10.35 7.18 -10.93
CA GLU A 8 11.15 8.40 -11.17
C GLU A 8 11.99 8.79 -9.94
N LYS A 9 11.43 8.59 -8.74
CA LYS A 9 12.09 8.96 -7.48
C LYS A 9 11.97 7.88 -6.42
N ARG A 10 13.13 7.47 -5.89
CA ARG A 10 13.19 6.56 -4.73
C ARG A 10 12.43 7.19 -3.57
N SER A 11 11.37 6.54 -3.14
CA SER A 11 10.49 7.04 -2.09
C SER A 11 9.74 5.91 -1.41
N LYS A 12 9.28 6.15 -0.19
CA LYS A 12 8.52 5.19 0.61
C LYS A 12 7.44 5.95 1.37
N ILE A 13 6.30 5.31 1.56
CA ILE A 13 5.28 5.79 2.49
C ILE A 13 4.80 4.65 3.36
N GLY A 14 4.73 4.91 4.67
CA GLY A 14 4.19 4.03 5.68
C GLY A 14 2.88 4.56 6.24
N LEU A 15 1.96 3.67 6.59
CA LEU A 15 0.73 4.02 7.28
C LEU A 15 0.57 3.26 8.59
N PRO A 16 0.48 3.96 9.73
CA PRO A 16 0.19 3.32 11.01
C PRO A 16 -1.28 2.86 11.06
N ARG A 17 -1.57 2.02 12.06
CA ARG A 17 -2.88 1.34 12.16
C ARG A 17 -4.05 2.31 12.26
N GLU A 18 -3.89 3.50 12.84
CA GLU A 18 -4.92 4.51 13.01
C GLU A 18 -5.41 5.07 11.67
N HIS A 19 -4.51 5.21 10.70
CA HIS A 19 -4.78 5.80 9.39
C HIS A 19 -5.02 4.76 8.29
N SER A 20 -4.90 3.48 8.62
CA SER A 20 -5.10 2.37 7.69
C SER A 20 -6.55 1.86 7.65
N LYS A 21 -7.01 1.45 6.46
CA LYS A 21 -8.22 0.62 6.26
C LYS A 21 -7.78 -0.76 5.77
N PRO A 22 -8.50 -1.86 6.04
CA PRO A 22 -8.11 -3.23 5.65
C PRO A 22 -8.19 -3.51 4.14
N VAL A 23 -8.01 -2.47 3.33
CA VAL A 23 -7.97 -2.50 1.88
C VAL A 23 -7.09 -1.36 1.36
N ILE A 24 -6.26 -1.66 0.38
CA ILE A 24 -5.52 -0.69 -0.44
C ILE A 24 -5.69 -1.02 -1.91
N GLY A 25 -5.38 -0.05 -2.78
CA GLY A 25 -5.45 -0.24 -4.21
C GLY A 25 -4.30 0.42 -4.94
N TYR A 26 -4.01 -0.10 -6.12
CA TYR A 26 -3.07 0.44 -7.08
C TYR A 26 -3.70 0.39 -8.46
N TYR A 27 -3.58 1.49 -9.20
CA TYR A 27 -4.12 1.57 -10.55
C TYR A 27 -3.01 1.91 -11.53
N ASP A 28 -2.87 1.01 -12.50
CA ASP A 28 -1.93 1.09 -13.61
C ASP A 28 -2.69 1.60 -14.83
N TYR A 29 -2.49 2.88 -15.14
CA TYR A 29 -3.19 3.55 -16.25
C TYR A 29 -2.75 3.02 -17.61
N GLU A 30 -1.49 2.63 -17.77
CA GLU A 30 -0.95 2.16 -19.05
C GLU A 30 -1.54 0.81 -19.43
N ASN A 31 -1.70 -0.07 -18.43
CA ASN A 31 -2.21 -1.42 -18.64
C ASN A 31 -3.70 -1.57 -18.31
N HIS A 32 -4.39 -0.49 -17.95
CA HIS A 32 -5.79 -0.50 -17.51
C HIS A 32 -6.07 -1.60 -16.48
N ARG A 33 -5.27 -1.61 -15.41
CA ARG A 33 -5.32 -2.65 -14.38
C ARG A 33 -5.48 -2.06 -13.00
N LEU A 34 -6.56 -2.45 -12.32
CA LEU A 34 -6.80 -2.16 -10.91
C LEU A 34 -6.39 -3.36 -10.06
N THR A 35 -5.40 -3.16 -9.21
CA THR A 35 -5.03 -4.10 -8.16
C THR A 35 -5.71 -3.70 -6.86
N ILE A 36 -6.41 -4.65 -6.23
CA ILE A 36 -6.98 -4.51 -4.89
C ILE A 36 -6.25 -5.47 -3.96
N ILE A 37 -5.79 -4.96 -2.83
CA ILE A 37 -5.23 -5.78 -1.75
C ILE A 37 -6.15 -5.66 -0.54
N LYS A 38 -6.68 -6.79 -0.07
CA LYS A 38 -7.38 -6.89 1.22
C LYS A 38 -6.47 -7.56 2.23
N TYR A 39 -6.48 -7.08 3.46
CA TYR A 39 -5.58 -7.60 4.49
C TYR A 39 -6.12 -7.53 5.91
N SER A 40 -5.57 -8.35 6.80
CA SER A 40 -5.88 -8.33 8.23
C SER A 40 -5.35 -7.05 8.89
N LEU A 41 -6.20 -6.32 9.61
CA LEU A 41 -5.82 -5.12 10.36
C LEU A 41 -6.26 -5.22 11.82
N ASP A 42 -5.28 -5.32 12.74
CA ASP A 42 -5.53 -5.21 14.17
C ASP A 42 -5.38 -3.76 14.62
N LYS A 43 -6.53 -3.11 14.87
CA LYS A 43 -6.58 -1.73 15.34
C LYS A 43 -6.02 -1.54 16.76
N LYS A 44 -5.64 -2.59 17.47
CA LYS A 44 -4.95 -2.52 18.78
C LYS A 44 -3.56 -3.17 18.73
N GLY A 45 -3.16 -3.67 17.55
CA GLY A 45 -1.89 -4.35 17.34
C GLY A 45 -0.69 -3.40 17.47
N LYS A 46 0.46 -4.00 17.76
CA LYS A 46 1.77 -3.36 17.65
C LYS A 46 2.35 -3.66 16.27
N TYR A 47 3.03 -2.71 15.67
CA TYR A 47 3.61 -2.83 14.33
C TYR A 47 4.99 -2.22 14.33
N LEU A 48 5.97 -2.89 13.73
CA LEU A 48 7.33 -2.35 13.68
C LEU A 48 7.39 -1.20 12.67
N SER A 49 8.11 -0.14 13.02
CA SER A 49 8.40 0.91 12.05
C SER A 49 9.21 0.36 10.89
N SER A 50 8.93 0.90 9.70
CA SER A 50 9.65 0.58 8.48
C SER A 50 10.78 1.59 8.17
N ASP A 51 11.00 2.55 9.07
CA ASP A 51 12.09 3.51 9.05
C ASP A 51 13.39 2.94 9.63
N GLU A 52 14.52 3.41 9.12
CA GLU A 52 15.86 3.02 9.58
C GLU A 52 16.36 3.88 10.76
N GLU A 53 15.60 4.92 11.14
CA GLU A 53 15.94 5.82 12.24
C GLU A 53 15.57 5.26 13.61
N TYR A 54 16.26 5.74 14.66
CA TYR A 54 15.91 5.39 16.04
C TYR A 54 14.59 6.05 16.45
N LEU A 55 13.65 5.25 16.93
CA LEU A 55 12.33 5.70 17.37
C LEU A 55 12.11 5.39 18.85
N GLU A 56 11.48 6.31 19.57
CA GLU A 56 11.11 6.16 20.98
C GLU A 56 10.11 5.02 21.19
N ASP A 57 9.13 4.88 20.29
CA ASP A 57 8.23 3.72 20.22
C ASP A 57 8.33 3.03 18.85
N PRO A 58 9.19 2.00 18.71
CA PRO A 58 9.35 1.28 17.45
C PRO A 58 8.14 0.41 17.10
N TYR A 59 7.15 0.28 18.01
CA TYR A 59 5.97 -0.56 17.85
C TYR A 59 4.72 0.21 17.39
N HIS A 60 4.85 1.52 17.14
CA HIS A 60 3.84 2.34 16.49
C HIS A 60 4.14 2.57 14.99
N GLY A 61 4.64 1.52 14.33
CA GLY A 61 5.00 1.55 12.93
C GLY A 61 3.87 1.21 11.97
N ASP A 62 4.28 0.75 10.79
CA ASP A 62 3.44 0.68 9.61
C ASP A 62 2.72 -0.67 9.49
N VAL A 63 1.41 -0.62 9.29
CA VAL A 63 0.64 -1.81 8.89
C VAL A 63 0.70 -2.01 7.39
N VAL A 64 0.78 -0.91 6.64
CA VAL A 64 0.92 -0.90 5.20
C VAL A 64 2.09 0.00 4.87
N ASN A 65 2.93 -0.44 3.95
CA ASN A 65 3.89 0.44 3.32
C ASN A 65 3.86 0.28 1.80
N SER A 66 4.26 1.33 1.10
CA SER A 66 4.52 1.29 -0.33
C SER A 66 5.88 1.88 -0.62
N TYR A 67 6.66 1.18 -1.43
CA TYR A 67 7.99 1.58 -1.84
C TYR A 67 8.02 1.81 -3.35
N ASN A 68 8.59 2.94 -3.77
CA ASN A 68 8.88 3.27 -5.17
C ASN A 68 10.38 3.24 -5.36
N ASN A 69 10.89 2.32 -6.18
CA ASN A 69 12.30 2.25 -6.51
C ASN A 69 12.58 3.02 -7.80
N ALA A 70 13.38 4.10 -7.71
CA ALA A 70 13.86 4.76 -8.90
C ALA A 70 14.85 3.89 -9.68
N SER A 71 14.94 4.13 -10.98
CA SER A 71 15.84 3.40 -11.87
C SER A 71 17.27 3.39 -11.32
N ASP A 72 17.87 2.21 -11.28
CA ASP A 72 19.30 2.05 -11.01
C ASP A 72 20.13 2.25 -12.30
N ALA A 73 21.43 1.97 -12.25
CA ALA A 73 22.34 2.05 -13.38
C ALA A 73 21.96 1.10 -14.55
N ASN A 74 21.11 0.10 -14.30
CA ASN A 74 20.64 -0.86 -15.29
C ASN A 74 19.28 -0.48 -15.89
N GLY A 75 18.70 0.67 -15.53
CA GLY A 75 17.45 1.15 -16.12
C GLY A 75 16.18 0.54 -15.51
N SER A 76 16.29 -0.31 -14.48
CA SER A 76 15.14 -1.08 -13.96
C SER A 76 14.45 -0.36 -12.79
N THR A 77 13.13 -0.22 -12.87
CA THR A 77 12.27 0.30 -11.80
C THR A 77 11.39 -0.80 -11.24
N PHE A 78 10.97 -0.66 -9.98
CA PHE A 78 9.96 -1.52 -9.38
C PHE A 78 9.26 -0.77 -8.24
N PHE A 79 8.14 -1.31 -7.79
CA PHE A 79 7.45 -0.84 -6.60
C PHE A 79 6.93 -2.01 -5.79
N GLU A 80 6.69 -1.77 -4.51
CA GLU A 80 6.16 -2.75 -3.57
C GLU A 80 4.92 -2.20 -2.86
N LEU A 81 4.00 -3.11 -2.54
CA LEU A 81 2.82 -2.86 -1.71
C LEU A 81 2.79 -3.93 -0.63
N GLU A 82 3.14 -3.53 0.59
CA GLU A 82 3.35 -4.45 1.69
C GLU A 82 2.24 -4.30 2.74
N THR A 83 1.91 -5.41 3.39
CA THR A 83 1.02 -5.41 4.55
C THR A 83 1.63 -6.29 5.63
N THR A 84 1.62 -5.81 6.87
CA THR A 84 2.41 -6.41 7.94
C THR A 84 1.50 -7.03 9.00
N ALA A 85 1.92 -8.19 9.52
CA ALA A 85 1.27 -8.80 10.68
C ALA A 85 1.62 -8.02 11.97
N PRO A 86 0.78 -8.08 13.02
CA PRO A 86 1.14 -7.48 14.30
C PRO A 86 2.44 -8.07 14.88
N ALA A 87 3.32 -7.21 15.35
CA ALA A 87 4.53 -7.56 16.10
C ALA A 87 4.13 -8.06 17.50
N LYS A 88 3.95 -9.37 17.62
CA LYS A 88 3.58 -10.05 18.87
C LYS A 88 4.68 -11.00 19.32
N ALA A 89 5.16 -10.83 20.55
CA ALA A 89 6.01 -11.82 21.20
C ALA A 89 5.16 -13.05 21.57
N LEU A 90 5.26 -14.10 20.76
CA LEU A 90 4.50 -15.34 20.95
C LEU A 90 5.10 -16.20 22.06
N LYS A 91 4.22 -16.76 22.90
CA LYS A 91 4.59 -17.86 23.80
C LYS A 91 4.55 -19.20 23.07
N THR A 92 5.07 -20.26 23.72
CA THR A 92 4.92 -21.63 23.22
C THR A 92 3.44 -21.93 22.92
N ASN A 93 3.18 -22.47 21.73
CA ASN A 93 1.85 -22.79 21.20
C ASN A 93 0.93 -21.60 20.88
N GLU A 94 1.40 -20.36 20.97
CA GLU A 94 0.66 -19.21 20.41
C GLU A 94 0.98 -19.02 18.92
N SER A 95 0.03 -18.45 18.19
CA SER A 95 0.20 -18.04 16.81
C SER A 95 -0.35 -16.63 16.57
N VAL A 96 0.12 -16.02 15.49
CA VAL A 96 -0.47 -14.85 14.85
C VAL A 96 -0.78 -15.24 13.41
N SER A 97 -1.88 -14.72 12.88
CA SER A 97 -2.26 -14.93 11.48
C SER A 97 -2.49 -13.60 10.81
N HIS A 98 -1.95 -13.46 9.61
CA HIS A 98 -2.13 -12.30 8.75
C HIS A 98 -2.59 -12.80 7.39
N LEU A 99 -3.75 -12.34 6.95
CA LEU A 99 -4.28 -12.67 5.63
C LEU A 99 -3.95 -11.50 4.71
N HIS A 100 -3.35 -11.78 3.56
CA HIS A 100 -3.13 -10.83 2.47
C HIS A 100 -3.70 -11.46 1.21
N GLN A 101 -4.57 -10.74 0.51
CA GLN A 101 -5.23 -11.21 -0.71
C GLN A 101 -5.13 -10.16 -1.78
N THR A 102 -4.54 -10.54 -2.91
CA THR A 102 -4.35 -9.67 -4.08
C THR A 102 -5.32 -10.08 -5.18
N PHE A 103 -6.01 -9.09 -5.72
CA PHE A 103 -6.95 -9.26 -6.83
C PHE A 103 -6.55 -8.29 -7.94
N HIS A 104 -6.43 -8.79 -9.16
CA HIS A 104 -6.18 -7.97 -10.35
C HIS A 104 -7.43 -7.95 -11.21
N PHE A 105 -7.87 -6.75 -11.56
CA PHE A 105 -8.98 -6.50 -12.47
C PHE A 105 -8.44 -5.74 -13.67
N GLU A 106 -8.75 -6.23 -14.87
CA GLU A 106 -8.34 -5.64 -16.14
C GLU A 106 -9.60 -5.42 -16.99
N GLY A 107 -9.68 -4.28 -17.68
CA GLY A 107 -10.84 -3.94 -18.51
C GLY A 107 -11.01 -2.44 -18.73
N GLU A 108 -12.20 -2.03 -19.19
CA GLU A 108 -12.46 -0.61 -19.44
C GLU A 108 -12.43 0.19 -18.14
N GLU A 109 -11.80 1.37 -18.18
CA GLU A 109 -11.59 2.24 -17.02
C GLU A 109 -12.90 2.59 -16.30
N LEU A 110 -14.01 2.74 -17.03
CA LEU A 110 -15.33 3.02 -16.43
C LEU A 110 -15.74 1.92 -15.45
N PHE A 111 -15.55 0.64 -15.79
CA PHE A 111 -15.89 -0.47 -14.88
C PHE A 111 -14.90 -0.61 -13.73
N LEU A 112 -13.60 -0.39 -13.98
CA LEU A 112 -12.59 -0.37 -12.92
C LEU A 112 -12.85 0.76 -11.91
N ASN A 113 -13.31 1.92 -12.39
CA ASN A 113 -13.68 3.05 -11.56
C ASN A 113 -14.85 2.70 -10.62
N GLU A 114 -15.86 1.97 -11.09
CA GLU A 114 -16.96 1.51 -10.22
C GLU A 114 -16.49 0.53 -9.13
N ILE A 115 -15.54 -0.36 -9.46
CA ILE A 115 -14.88 -1.23 -8.47
C ILE A 115 -14.14 -0.38 -7.43
N SER A 116 -13.34 0.60 -7.87
CA SER A 116 -12.59 1.50 -6.99
C SER A 116 -13.51 2.30 -6.06
N LYS A 117 -14.59 2.88 -6.59
CA LYS A 117 -15.57 3.63 -5.79
C LYS A 117 -16.21 2.75 -4.71
N THR A 118 -16.57 1.53 -5.09
CA THR A 118 -17.23 0.58 -4.17
C THR A 118 -16.28 0.08 -3.09
N ILE A 119 -15.04 -0.26 -3.45
CA ILE A 119 -14.11 -0.95 -2.55
C ILE A 119 -13.19 0.03 -1.81
N LEU A 120 -12.64 1.02 -2.51
CA LEU A 120 -11.65 1.98 -1.99
C LEU A 120 -12.30 3.29 -1.54
N GLY A 121 -13.50 3.60 -2.04
CA GLY A 121 -14.19 4.85 -1.76
C GLY A 121 -13.59 6.05 -2.50
N CYS A 122 -12.89 5.83 -3.61
CA CYS A 122 -12.30 6.87 -4.44
C CYS A 122 -12.48 6.59 -5.93
N GLU A 123 -12.43 7.66 -6.73
CA GLU A 123 -12.51 7.60 -8.19
C GLU A 123 -11.10 7.45 -8.80
N LEU A 124 -11.01 6.67 -9.88
CA LEU A 124 -9.81 6.55 -10.72
C LEU A 124 -9.80 7.65 -11.78
N ILE A 125 -10.98 8.01 -12.29
CA ILE A 125 -11.13 9.00 -13.35
C ILE A 125 -10.62 10.36 -12.83
N GLY A 126 -9.65 10.92 -13.54
CA GLY A 126 -9.02 12.20 -13.17
C GLY A 126 -7.98 12.13 -12.05
N LEU A 127 -7.78 10.96 -11.41
CA LEU A 127 -6.78 10.81 -10.34
C LEU A 127 -5.35 11.04 -10.85
N ASN A 128 -5.03 10.66 -12.09
CA ASN A 128 -3.72 10.93 -12.69
C ASN A 128 -3.43 12.44 -12.80
N ASN A 129 -4.45 13.26 -13.06
CA ASN A 129 -4.29 14.72 -13.12
C ASN A 129 -3.97 15.28 -11.73
N VAL A 130 -4.62 14.76 -10.69
CA VAL A 130 -4.33 15.14 -9.30
C VAL A 130 -2.89 14.80 -8.94
N LEU A 131 -2.43 13.58 -9.28
CA LEU A 131 -1.07 13.12 -8.95
C LEU A 131 0.04 13.82 -9.75
N ASN A 132 -0.24 14.31 -10.96
CA ASN A 132 0.74 15.00 -11.82
C ASN A 132 0.64 16.54 -11.77
N SER A 133 -0.34 17.09 -11.05
CA SER A 133 -0.56 18.55 -10.95
C SER A 133 0.42 19.27 -10.02
N SER A 134 1.23 18.54 -9.26
CA SER A 134 2.29 19.09 -8.40
C SER A 134 3.62 19.09 -9.14
N LYS A 135 3.93 20.21 -9.82
CA LYS A 135 5.30 20.59 -10.17
C LYS A 135 5.92 21.44 -9.06
#